data_AF-A0A842CNV6-F1
#
_entry.id   AF-A0A842CNV6-F1
#
_cell.length_a   1.000
_cell.length_b   1.000
_cell.length_c   1.000
_cell.angle_alpha   90.00
_cell.angle_beta   90.00
_cell.angle_gamma   90.00
#
_symmetry.space_group_name_H-M   'P 1'
#
loop_
_entity.id
_entity.type
_entity.pdbx_description
1 polymer ?
#
loop_
_entity_poly.entity_id
_entity_poly.type
_entity_poly.pdbx_seq_one_letter_code
_entity_poly.pdbx_strand_id
1 'polypeptide(L)'
;MKATGIVVEYNPFHNGHKLHLNKARESTNADVVIAVMSGSFVQRGEPAILPKWERTKMALAAGVDMVVELPVSFATQHATIFAEESVRILDALHVDSLFFGSEHGVAEDFSVAAKTVVENEAAFNQAIQLALVDKKISYARAYTEAFTTLFGADLLDVTKPNNILGFHYALAVQKQNPTISLQTIPRAHAEYHAAEATHDQIASATAIRKLILAGKSEEASRYLPVSSIEVLKNYTGPFLSWEDYWPLLKYRLIQASSEELEGIRGVSEGIQNRMQHAATKAQSFSNFIERLKTKRYSNARLQRTALQILLNVKEQPTSPYIRILGMNKTGQKYLSFHKKNISLPIVTTVSKATPGLLEEDLRATSIYTLANGLENYQAGDFHIPPILTL
;
A
#
# COMPACT_ATOMS: atom_id res chain seq x y z
N MET A 1 -19.57 -16.12 -10.39
CA MET A 1 -19.50 -14.75 -9.88
C MET A 1 -18.16 -14.22 -10.32
N LYS A 2 -18.11 -13.09 -11.04
CA LYS A 2 -16.88 -12.47 -11.52
C LYS A 2 -16.30 -11.56 -10.45
N ALA A 3 -15.05 -11.78 -10.07
CA ALA A 3 -14.36 -10.99 -9.07
C ALA A 3 -13.27 -10.09 -9.68
N THR A 4 -13.19 -8.88 -9.16
CA THR A 4 -12.16 -7.90 -9.50
C THR A 4 -11.37 -7.54 -8.26
N GLY A 5 -10.06 -7.75 -8.35
CA GLY A 5 -9.11 -7.31 -7.36
C GLY A 5 -8.73 -5.84 -7.56
N ILE A 6 -8.60 -5.11 -6.45
CA ILE A 6 -7.99 -3.79 -6.39
C ILE A 6 -6.96 -3.75 -5.26
N VAL A 7 -5.85 -3.06 -5.47
CA VAL A 7 -4.78 -2.90 -4.47
C VAL A 7 -4.77 -1.45 -4.00
N VAL A 8 -4.92 -1.24 -2.69
CA VAL A 8 -5.28 0.08 -2.14
C VAL A 8 -4.63 0.35 -0.78
N GLU A 9 -4.61 1.62 -0.38
CA GLU A 9 -4.19 2.03 0.97
C GLU A 9 -5.31 2.79 1.70
N TYR A 10 -6.21 3.45 0.95
CA TYR A 10 -7.31 4.27 1.45
C TYR A 10 -6.92 5.21 2.60
N ASN A 11 -5.94 6.09 2.35
CA ASN A 11 -5.31 6.92 3.37
C ASN A 11 -5.63 8.43 3.24
N PRO A 12 -6.88 8.91 3.44
CA PRO A 12 -8.13 8.16 3.69
C PRO A 12 -8.84 7.71 2.39
N PHE A 13 -9.96 6.97 2.50
CA PHE A 13 -10.86 6.73 1.36
C PHE A 13 -11.49 8.07 0.92
N HIS A 14 -11.51 8.38 -0.38
CA HIS A 14 -11.88 9.70 -0.92
C HIS A 14 -12.59 9.58 -2.26
N ASN A 15 -13.09 10.68 -2.83
CA ASN A 15 -13.88 10.68 -4.08
C ASN A 15 -13.16 10.01 -5.25
N GLY A 16 -11.86 10.25 -5.41
CA GLY A 16 -11.05 9.54 -6.41
C GLY A 16 -11.02 8.01 -6.23
N HIS A 17 -11.04 7.50 -4.99
CA HIS A 17 -11.15 6.06 -4.72
C HIS A 17 -12.55 5.52 -5.04
N LYS A 18 -13.60 6.31 -4.77
CA LYS A 18 -14.97 5.97 -5.15
C LYS A 18 -15.14 5.85 -6.66
N LEU A 19 -14.62 6.85 -7.40
CA LEU A 19 -14.60 6.81 -8.87
C LEU A 19 -13.85 5.57 -9.38
N HIS A 20 -12.66 5.30 -8.83
CA HIS A 20 -11.87 4.12 -9.18
C HIS A 20 -12.65 2.81 -8.92
N LEU A 21 -13.32 2.68 -7.77
CA LEU A 21 -14.14 1.52 -7.43
C LEU A 21 -15.32 1.35 -8.40
N ASN A 22 -16.03 2.43 -8.70
CA ASN A 22 -17.17 2.39 -9.63
C ASN A 22 -16.72 1.97 -11.03
N LYS A 23 -15.61 2.55 -11.52
CA LYS A 23 -15.02 2.16 -12.80
C LYS A 23 -14.47 0.75 -12.80
N ALA A 24 -13.88 0.28 -11.70
CA ALA A 24 -13.46 -1.10 -11.57
C ALA A 24 -14.65 -2.04 -11.82
N ARG A 25 -15.78 -1.79 -11.16
CA ARG A 25 -16.99 -2.60 -11.30
C ARG A 25 -17.59 -2.54 -12.71
N GLU A 26 -17.67 -1.34 -13.29
CA GLU A 26 -18.20 -1.12 -14.64
C GLU A 26 -17.32 -1.77 -15.72
N SER A 27 -16.02 -1.45 -15.77
CA SER A 27 -15.12 -1.89 -16.83
C SER A 27 -14.84 -3.38 -16.82
N THR A 28 -14.97 -4.03 -15.67
CA THR A 28 -14.74 -5.48 -15.54
C THR A 28 -16.03 -6.29 -15.50
N ASN A 29 -17.21 -5.66 -15.42
CA ASN A 29 -18.48 -6.33 -15.12
C ASN A 29 -18.40 -7.18 -13.84
N ALA A 30 -17.82 -6.62 -12.77
CA ALA A 30 -17.61 -7.36 -11.52
C ALA A 30 -18.91 -7.57 -10.72
N ASP A 31 -19.16 -8.82 -10.36
CA ASP A 31 -20.14 -9.16 -9.32
C ASP A 31 -19.58 -8.81 -7.93
N VAL A 32 -18.26 -8.96 -7.74
CA VAL A 32 -17.57 -8.77 -6.46
C VAL A 32 -16.30 -7.96 -6.66
N VAL A 33 -16.09 -6.92 -5.84
CA VAL A 33 -14.82 -6.19 -5.76
C VAL A 33 -14.10 -6.52 -4.44
N ILE A 34 -12.88 -7.02 -4.57
CA ILE A 34 -12.02 -7.43 -3.46
C ILE A 34 -10.85 -6.46 -3.35
N ALA A 35 -10.71 -5.80 -2.21
CA ALA A 35 -9.61 -4.88 -1.93
C ALA A 35 -8.53 -5.56 -1.08
N VAL A 36 -7.30 -5.64 -1.59
CA VAL A 36 -6.11 -5.86 -0.78
C VAL A 36 -5.62 -4.50 -0.28
N MET A 37 -5.74 -4.26 1.01
CA MET A 37 -5.49 -2.97 1.64
C MET A 37 -4.30 -3.02 2.60
N SER A 38 -3.37 -2.08 2.48
CA SER A 38 -2.31 -1.92 3.51
C SER A 38 -2.90 -1.76 4.91
N GLY A 39 -2.30 -2.46 5.87
CA GLY A 39 -2.63 -2.40 7.29
C GLY A 39 -2.23 -1.07 7.95
N SER A 40 -1.76 -1.12 9.19
CA SER A 40 -1.46 0.06 10.02
C SER A 40 -0.45 1.04 9.38
N PHE A 41 0.45 0.54 8.52
CA PHE A 41 1.41 1.34 7.77
C PHE A 41 1.30 1.08 6.27
N VAL A 42 1.61 2.10 5.47
CA VAL A 42 1.42 2.11 4.01
C VAL A 42 2.76 2.00 3.25
N GLN A 43 2.73 1.79 1.93
CA GLN A 43 3.91 1.48 1.08
C GLN A 43 4.99 2.56 1.09
N ARG A 44 4.59 3.81 1.30
CA ARG A 44 5.53 4.93 1.43
C ARG A 44 6.29 4.93 2.75
N GLY A 45 5.98 3.99 3.65
CA GLY A 45 6.54 3.90 4.99
C GLY A 45 5.87 4.88 5.96
N GLU A 46 4.67 5.36 5.69
CA GLU A 46 3.91 6.26 6.56
C GLU A 46 2.95 5.46 7.45
N PRO A 47 2.65 5.91 8.68
CA PRO A 47 1.46 5.44 9.37
C PRO A 47 0.22 5.81 8.55
N ALA A 48 -0.75 4.89 8.48
CA ALA A 48 -2.06 5.26 7.97
C ALA A 48 -2.67 6.36 8.86
N ILE A 49 -3.34 7.35 8.28
CA ILE A 49 -3.95 8.47 9.01
C ILE A 49 -5.04 8.00 9.98
N LEU A 50 -5.59 6.81 9.73
CA LEU A 50 -6.65 6.18 10.49
C LEU A 50 -6.37 4.68 10.66
N PRO A 51 -6.83 4.07 11.78
CA PRO A 51 -6.76 2.63 11.97
C PRO A 51 -7.34 1.87 10.77
N LYS A 52 -6.74 0.71 10.45
CA LYS A 52 -7.18 -0.16 9.33
C LYS A 52 -8.67 -0.52 9.40
N TRP A 53 -9.25 -0.57 10.59
CA TRP A 53 -10.67 -0.82 10.83
C TRP A 53 -11.57 0.32 10.35
N GLU A 54 -11.21 1.56 10.62
CA GLU A 54 -12.00 2.70 10.14
C GLU A 54 -11.92 2.83 8.62
N ARG A 55 -10.74 2.62 8.04
CA ARG A 55 -10.58 2.57 6.57
C ARG A 55 -11.36 1.42 5.94
N THR A 56 -11.45 0.27 6.61
CA THR A 56 -12.29 -0.86 6.18
C THR A 56 -13.77 -0.49 6.18
N LYS A 57 -14.27 0.16 7.24
CA LYS A 57 -15.67 0.65 7.29
C LYS A 57 -15.96 1.60 6.12
N MET A 58 -15.03 2.53 5.83
CA MET A 58 -15.18 3.45 4.70
C MET A 58 -15.26 2.72 3.37
N ALA A 59 -14.39 1.73 3.15
CA ALA A 59 -14.36 0.95 1.92
C ALA A 59 -15.65 0.14 1.71
N LEU A 60 -16.12 -0.59 2.74
CA LEU A 60 -17.35 -1.37 2.67
C LEU A 60 -18.58 -0.47 2.42
N ALA A 61 -18.67 0.65 3.14
CA ALA A 61 -19.77 1.61 2.98
C ALA A 61 -19.75 2.32 1.61
N ALA A 62 -18.60 2.35 0.92
CA ALA A 62 -18.50 2.84 -0.45
C ALA A 62 -18.81 1.78 -1.52
N GLY A 63 -18.97 0.51 -1.15
CA GLY A 63 -19.33 -0.57 -2.06
C GLY A 63 -18.19 -1.55 -2.40
N VAL A 64 -17.10 -1.57 -1.64
CA VAL A 64 -16.16 -2.71 -1.68
C VAL A 64 -16.82 -3.92 -1.02
N ASP A 65 -16.73 -5.10 -1.62
CA ASP A 65 -17.44 -6.28 -1.12
C ASP A 65 -16.65 -7.06 -0.08
N MET A 66 -15.31 -7.08 -0.20
CA MET A 66 -14.40 -7.70 0.77
C MET A 66 -13.10 -6.91 0.86
N VAL A 67 -12.65 -6.65 2.08
CA VAL A 67 -11.36 -6.01 2.38
C VAL A 67 -10.47 -7.01 3.10
N VAL A 68 -9.29 -7.25 2.54
CA VAL A 68 -8.26 -8.10 3.13
C VAL A 68 -7.00 -7.28 3.39
N GLU A 69 -6.29 -7.56 4.47
CA GLU A 69 -5.04 -6.87 4.81
C GLU A 69 -3.92 -7.40 3.93
N LEU A 70 -3.14 -6.48 3.38
CA LEU A 70 -1.80 -6.77 2.91
C LEU A 70 -0.88 -6.78 4.13
N PRO A 71 -0.25 -7.93 4.48
CA PRO A 71 0.64 -8.01 5.63
C PRO A 71 1.72 -6.94 5.60
N VAL A 72 2.06 -6.37 6.76
CA VAL A 72 2.99 -5.24 6.90
C VAL A 72 4.37 -5.55 6.31
N SER A 73 4.76 -6.83 6.35
CA SER A 73 6.00 -7.36 5.80
C SER A 73 6.13 -7.12 4.29
N PHE A 74 5.00 -7.02 3.59
CA PHE A 74 4.88 -6.74 2.16
C PHE A 74 4.39 -5.31 1.88
N ALA A 75 3.41 -4.85 2.68
CA ALA A 75 2.76 -3.56 2.51
C ALA A 75 3.74 -2.39 2.60
N THR A 76 4.86 -2.56 3.31
CA THR A 76 5.86 -1.52 3.56
C THR A 76 7.14 -1.71 2.75
N GLN A 77 7.12 -2.56 1.71
CA GLN A 77 8.26 -2.84 0.82
C GLN A 77 8.27 -1.93 -0.41
N HIS A 78 9.30 -2.09 -1.25
CA HIS A 78 9.33 -1.46 -2.57
C HIS A 78 8.26 -2.06 -3.51
N ALA A 79 7.98 -1.35 -4.61
CA ALA A 79 6.84 -1.62 -5.49
C ALA A 79 6.79 -3.06 -6.02
N THR A 80 7.94 -3.68 -6.31
CA THR A 80 8.02 -5.09 -6.73
C THR A 80 7.38 -6.05 -5.73
N ILE A 81 7.88 -6.11 -4.49
CA ILE A 81 7.35 -7.03 -3.47
C ILE A 81 5.91 -6.66 -3.10
N PHE A 82 5.63 -5.36 -2.99
CA PHE A 82 4.28 -4.88 -2.71
C PHE A 82 3.27 -5.39 -3.76
N ALA A 83 3.62 -5.31 -5.04
CA ALA A 83 2.78 -5.77 -6.13
C ALA A 83 2.69 -7.29 -6.21
N GLU A 84 3.82 -7.99 -6.12
CA GLU A 84 3.89 -9.45 -6.17
C GLU A 84 3.01 -10.09 -5.11
N GLU A 85 3.07 -9.61 -3.87
CA GLU A 85 2.32 -10.22 -2.77
C GLU A 85 0.86 -9.76 -2.73
N SER A 86 0.57 -8.56 -3.23
CA SER A 86 -0.83 -8.14 -3.45
C SER A 86 -1.51 -9.01 -4.50
N VAL A 87 -0.84 -9.25 -5.63
CA VAL A 87 -1.36 -10.11 -6.71
C VAL A 87 -1.47 -11.55 -6.22
N ARG A 88 -0.50 -12.06 -5.46
CA ARG A 88 -0.56 -13.42 -4.90
C ARG A 88 -1.78 -13.63 -3.99
N ILE A 89 -2.10 -12.64 -3.15
CA ILE A 89 -3.30 -12.68 -2.29
C ILE A 89 -4.58 -12.65 -3.14
N LEU A 90 -4.63 -11.81 -4.17
CA LEU A 90 -5.80 -11.70 -5.06
C LEU A 90 -5.99 -12.96 -5.91
N ASP A 91 -4.90 -13.54 -6.42
CA ASP A 91 -4.90 -14.80 -7.17
C ASP A 91 -5.39 -15.96 -6.29
N ALA A 92 -4.88 -16.06 -5.05
CA ALA A 92 -5.36 -17.05 -4.09
C ALA A 92 -6.85 -16.87 -3.74
N LEU A 93 -7.39 -15.65 -3.90
CA LEU A 93 -8.81 -15.33 -3.76
C LEU A 93 -9.62 -15.55 -5.05
N HIS A 94 -9.00 -16.06 -6.12
CA HIS A 94 -9.61 -16.39 -7.40
C HIS A 94 -10.22 -15.18 -8.14
N VAL A 95 -9.56 -14.02 -8.12
CA VAL A 95 -10.00 -12.89 -8.93
C VAL A 95 -9.84 -13.17 -10.43
N ASP A 96 -10.83 -12.78 -11.21
CA ASP A 96 -10.78 -12.89 -12.68
C ASP A 96 -10.04 -11.71 -13.32
N SER A 97 -9.99 -10.58 -12.61
CA SER A 97 -9.39 -9.35 -13.12
C SER A 97 -8.73 -8.55 -12.02
N LEU A 98 -7.70 -7.80 -12.40
CA LEU A 98 -7.05 -6.81 -11.57
C LEU A 98 -7.28 -5.42 -12.18
N PHE A 99 -7.78 -4.49 -11.37
CA PHE A 99 -8.06 -3.13 -11.79
C PHE A 99 -7.22 -2.12 -11.01
N PHE A 100 -6.51 -1.24 -11.72
CA PHE A 100 -5.66 -0.22 -11.12
C PHE A 100 -5.75 1.11 -11.90
N GLY A 101 -5.58 2.24 -11.22
CA GLY A 101 -5.42 3.53 -11.88
C GLY A 101 -3.98 3.72 -12.40
N SER A 102 -3.82 4.34 -13.56
CA SER A 102 -2.52 4.67 -14.14
C SER A 102 -2.53 6.04 -14.82
N GLU A 103 -1.39 6.69 -14.97
CA GLU A 103 -1.30 7.88 -15.83
C GLU A 103 -1.45 7.52 -17.31
N HIS A 104 -1.05 6.30 -17.70
CA HIS A 104 -1.07 5.80 -19.08
C HIS A 104 -2.47 5.44 -19.59
N GLY A 105 -3.28 4.75 -18.78
CA GLY A 105 -4.67 4.44 -19.11
C GLY A 105 -4.88 3.30 -20.13
N VAL A 106 -3.83 2.68 -20.66
CA VAL A 106 -3.94 1.57 -21.65
C VAL A 106 -3.42 0.26 -21.05
N ALA A 107 -4.33 -0.66 -20.71
CA ALA A 107 -3.97 -1.92 -20.03
C ALA A 107 -3.08 -2.85 -20.87
N GLU A 108 -3.27 -2.86 -22.20
CA GLU A 108 -2.52 -3.72 -23.12
C GLU A 108 -1.01 -3.42 -23.08
N ASP A 109 -0.63 -2.15 -23.01
CA ASP A 109 0.78 -1.75 -22.98
C ASP A 109 1.49 -2.24 -21.70
N PHE A 110 0.78 -2.31 -20.58
CA PHE A 110 1.29 -2.93 -19.35
C PHE A 110 1.50 -4.44 -19.53
N SER A 111 0.55 -5.13 -20.14
CA SER A 111 0.62 -6.57 -20.42
C SER A 111 1.79 -6.90 -21.37
N VAL A 112 1.92 -6.15 -22.46
CA VAL A 112 3.01 -6.28 -23.44
C VAL A 112 4.35 -6.05 -22.76
N ALA A 113 4.50 -4.94 -22.04
CA ALA A 113 5.74 -4.64 -21.34
C ALA A 113 6.11 -5.74 -20.34
N ALA A 114 5.14 -6.25 -19.57
CA ALA A 114 5.39 -7.27 -18.56
C ALA A 114 5.83 -8.59 -19.20
N LYS A 115 5.14 -9.03 -20.26
CA LYS A 115 5.51 -10.22 -21.02
C LYS A 115 6.92 -10.12 -21.58
N THR A 116 7.25 -9.01 -22.25
CA THR A 116 8.59 -8.81 -22.82
C THR A 116 9.67 -8.78 -21.75
N VAL A 117 9.45 -8.17 -20.58
CA VAL A 117 10.43 -8.21 -19.48
C VAL A 117 10.60 -9.62 -18.93
N VAL A 118 9.53 -10.40 -18.78
CA VAL A 118 9.63 -11.79 -18.32
C VAL A 118 10.41 -12.65 -19.32
N GLU A 119 10.19 -12.46 -20.62
CA GLU A 119 10.94 -13.15 -21.68
C GLU A 119 12.42 -12.73 -21.75
N ASN A 120 12.76 -11.53 -21.30
CA ASN A 120 14.11 -10.94 -21.34
C ASN A 120 14.70 -10.68 -19.94
N GLU A 121 14.24 -11.40 -18.91
CA GLU A 121 14.48 -11.05 -17.50
C GLU A 121 15.97 -10.98 -17.15
N ALA A 122 16.78 -11.91 -17.66
CA ALA A 122 18.22 -11.94 -17.43
C ALA A 122 18.91 -10.67 -17.97
N ALA A 123 18.60 -10.28 -19.21
CA ALA A 123 19.17 -9.10 -19.85
C ALA A 123 18.69 -7.81 -19.18
N PHE A 124 17.41 -7.74 -18.83
CA PHE A 124 16.83 -6.60 -18.13
C PHE A 124 17.47 -6.39 -16.76
N ASN A 125 17.63 -7.46 -15.97
CA ASN A 125 18.30 -7.41 -14.68
C ASN A 125 19.79 -7.04 -14.82
N GLN A 126 20.48 -7.57 -15.84
CA GLN A 126 21.87 -7.21 -16.11
C GLN A 126 22.03 -5.72 -16.43
N ALA A 127 21.14 -5.14 -17.22
CA ALA A 127 21.15 -3.70 -17.52
C ALA A 127 20.98 -2.85 -16.26
N ILE A 128 20.07 -3.24 -15.35
CA ILE A 128 19.90 -2.57 -14.05
C ILE A 128 21.20 -2.65 -13.23
N GLN A 129 21.80 -3.84 -13.11
CA GLN A 129 23.02 -4.01 -12.32
C GLN A 129 24.19 -3.21 -12.90
N LEU A 130 24.32 -3.15 -14.23
CA LEU A 130 25.35 -2.36 -14.90
C LEU A 130 25.22 -0.87 -14.60
N ALA A 131 23.99 -0.33 -14.62
CA ALA A 131 23.74 1.07 -14.27
C ALA A 131 24.05 1.37 -12.79
N LEU A 132 23.82 0.40 -11.88
CA LEU A 132 24.09 0.54 -10.45
C LEU A 132 25.59 0.51 -10.07
N VAL A 133 26.48 0.18 -11.01
CA VAL A 133 27.93 0.31 -10.79
C VAL A 133 28.31 1.76 -10.45
N ASP A 134 27.64 2.75 -11.06
CA ASP A 134 27.74 4.14 -10.60
C ASP A 134 26.90 4.33 -9.33
N LYS A 135 27.59 4.47 -8.19
CA LYS A 135 26.97 4.69 -6.87
C LYS A 135 26.15 5.98 -6.76
N LYS A 136 26.20 6.88 -7.76
CA LYS A 136 25.36 8.09 -7.86
C LYS A 136 24.01 7.80 -8.51
N ILE A 137 23.86 6.70 -9.24
CA ILE A 137 22.61 6.29 -9.86
C ILE A 137 21.72 5.62 -8.82
N SER A 138 20.47 6.07 -8.73
CA SER A 138 19.47 5.43 -7.89
C SER A 138 18.87 4.21 -8.59
N TYR A 139 18.38 3.24 -7.83
CA TYR A 139 17.68 2.08 -8.39
C TYR A 139 16.52 2.47 -9.32
N ALA A 140 15.73 3.48 -8.96
CA ALA A 140 14.62 3.95 -9.81
C ALA A 140 15.12 4.47 -11.17
N ARG A 141 16.27 5.16 -11.18
CA ARG A 141 16.89 5.63 -12.42
C ARG A 141 17.46 4.47 -13.24
N ALA A 142 18.19 3.55 -12.62
CA ALA A 142 18.70 2.34 -13.29
C ALA A 142 17.56 1.51 -13.91
N TYR A 143 16.44 1.38 -13.19
CA TYR A 143 15.25 0.70 -13.69
C TYR A 143 14.63 1.41 -14.90
N THR A 144 14.52 2.74 -14.84
CA THR A 144 14.02 3.55 -15.96
C THR A 144 14.93 3.42 -17.18
N GLU A 145 16.25 3.52 -17.00
CA GLU A 145 17.23 3.38 -18.09
C GLU A 145 17.16 1.99 -18.75
N ALA A 146 17.07 0.92 -17.95
CA ALA A 146 16.87 -0.44 -18.45
C ALA A 146 15.54 -0.58 -19.22
N PHE A 147 14.46 0.00 -18.70
CA PHE A 147 13.15 -0.01 -19.34
C PHE A 147 13.17 0.73 -20.69
N THR A 148 13.72 1.94 -20.73
CA THR A 148 13.87 2.72 -21.97
C THR A 148 14.77 2.01 -22.98
N THR A 149 15.79 1.28 -22.54
CA THR A 149 16.65 0.50 -23.44
C THR A 149 15.87 -0.63 -24.12
N LEU A 150 14.95 -1.27 -23.39
CA LEU A 150 14.18 -2.40 -23.91
C LEU A 150 12.99 -1.99 -24.78
N PHE A 151 12.31 -0.89 -24.42
CA PHE A 151 11.03 -0.49 -25.04
C PHE A 151 11.07 0.83 -25.82
N GLY A 152 12.16 1.58 -25.76
CA GLY A 152 12.18 2.98 -26.18
C GLY A 152 11.47 3.90 -25.18
N ALA A 153 11.30 5.16 -25.56
CA ALA A 153 10.72 6.20 -24.68
C ALA A 153 9.19 6.21 -24.67
N ASP A 154 8.53 5.55 -25.62
CA ASP A 154 7.13 5.85 -25.96
C ASP A 154 6.11 4.85 -25.40
N LEU A 155 6.52 3.63 -25.02
CA LEU A 155 5.57 2.60 -24.59
C LEU A 155 4.90 2.95 -23.24
N LEU A 156 5.71 3.29 -22.24
CA LEU A 156 5.23 3.49 -20.87
C LEU A 156 6.18 4.41 -20.10
N ASP A 157 5.68 5.53 -19.57
CA ASP A 157 6.46 6.38 -18.66
C ASP A 157 6.48 5.78 -17.24
N VAL A 158 7.47 4.92 -16.98
CA VAL A 158 7.70 4.27 -15.68
C VAL A 158 8.30 5.21 -14.62
N THR A 159 8.50 6.50 -14.93
CA THR A 159 8.86 7.51 -13.91
C THR A 159 7.64 7.96 -13.11
N LYS A 160 6.42 7.75 -13.64
CA LYS A 160 5.17 8.09 -12.96
C LYS A 160 4.81 7.02 -11.91
N PRO A 161 4.34 7.44 -10.72
CA PRO A 161 4.16 6.53 -9.59
C PRO A 161 3.06 5.47 -9.78
N ASN A 162 2.01 5.74 -10.58
CA ASN A 162 0.96 4.74 -10.79
C ASN A 162 1.26 3.87 -12.01
N ASN A 163 1.94 4.40 -13.03
CA ASN A 163 2.50 3.57 -14.11
C ASN A 163 3.52 2.56 -13.59
N ILE A 164 4.51 2.95 -12.77
CA ILE A 164 5.49 1.98 -12.24
C ILE A 164 4.82 0.89 -11.40
N LEU A 165 3.80 1.26 -10.62
CA LEU A 165 3.06 0.32 -9.80
C LEU A 165 2.18 -0.62 -10.64
N GLY A 166 1.47 -0.06 -11.63
CA GLY A 166 0.71 -0.82 -12.64
C GLY A 166 1.59 -1.80 -13.40
N PHE A 167 2.81 -1.39 -13.75
CA PHE A 167 3.79 -2.25 -14.40
C PHE A 167 4.24 -3.41 -13.50
N HIS A 168 4.50 -3.14 -12.21
CA HIS A 168 4.81 -4.20 -11.26
C HIS A 168 3.64 -5.16 -11.02
N TYR A 169 2.39 -4.68 -11.05
CA TYR A 169 1.23 -5.57 -11.04
C TYR A 169 1.17 -6.45 -12.29
N ALA A 170 1.39 -5.88 -13.47
CA ALA A 170 1.42 -6.63 -14.71
C ALA A 170 2.52 -7.70 -14.72
N LEU A 171 3.72 -7.36 -14.23
CA LEU A 171 4.81 -8.32 -14.03
C LEU A 171 4.43 -9.44 -13.07
N ALA A 172 3.80 -9.11 -11.94
CA ALA A 172 3.37 -10.10 -10.97
C ALA A 172 2.31 -11.04 -11.56
N VAL A 173 1.31 -10.50 -12.27
CA VAL A 173 0.30 -11.29 -12.98
C VAL A 173 0.94 -12.21 -14.02
N GLN A 174 1.84 -11.67 -14.85
CA GLN A 174 2.53 -12.44 -15.90
C GLN A 174 3.38 -13.59 -15.32
N LYS A 175 3.97 -13.41 -14.14
CA LYS A 175 4.79 -14.43 -13.47
C LYS A 175 3.97 -15.47 -12.69
N GLN A 176 2.87 -15.05 -12.09
CA GLN A 176 2.11 -15.88 -11.15
C GLN A 176 0.91 -16.56 -11.81
N ASN A 177 0.08 -15.79 -12.51
CA ASN A 177 -1.11 -16.29 -13.18
C ASN A 177 -1.55 -15.34 -14.32
N PRO A 178 -1.09 -15.58 -15.57
CA PRO A 178 -1.44 -14.75 -16.74
C PRO A 178 -2.92 -14.78 -17.13
N THR A 179 -3.76 -15.60 -16.48
CA THR A 179 -5.21 -15.64 -16.75
C THR A 179 -5.97 -14.48 -16.11
N ILE A 180 -5.37 -13.80 -15.13
CA ILE A 180 -5.96 -12.60 -14.52
C ILE A 180 -5.93 -11.46 -15.54
N SER A 181 -7.11 -10.97 -15.93
CA SER A 181 -7.21 -9.86 -16.89
C SER A 181 -6.84 -8.53 -16.24
N LEU A 182 -5.88 -7.81 -16.84
CA LEU A 182 -5.53 -6.45 -16.43
C LEU A 182 -6.50 -5.44 -17.04
N GLN A 183 -6.97 -4.52 -16.21
CA GLN A 183 -7.76 -3.37 -16.62
C GLN A 183 -7.24 -2.11 -15.91
N THR A 184 -7.28 -0.98 -16.59
CA THR A 184 -6.84 0.29 -16.01
C THR A 184 -7.72 1.43 -16.43
N ILE A 185 -7.69 2.51 -15.65
CA ILE A 185 -8.26 3.79 -16.03
C ILE A 185 -7.17 4.85 -15.98
N PRO A 186 -7.19 5.81 -16.93
CA PRO A 186 -6.38 7.01 -16.81
C PRO A 186 -6.79 7.72 -15.51
N ARG A 187 -5.82 8.12 -14.70
CA ARG A 187 -6.08 9.05 -13.60
C ARG A 187 -6.52 10.36 -14.25
N ALA A 188 -7.82 10.66 -14.14
CA ALA A 188 -8.37 11.90 -14.64
C ALA A 188 -7.57 13.09 -14.08
N HIS A 189 -6.75 13.70 -14.93
CA HIS A 189 -6.55 15.14 -14.85
C HIS A 189 -7.80 15.75 -15.48
N ALA A 190 -8.70 16.26 -14.64
CA ALA A 190 -9.61 17.36 -14.95
C ALA A 190 -10.63 17.29 -16.09
N GLU A 191 -10.63 16.28 -16.95
CA GLU A 191 -11.38 16.39 -18.21
C GLU A 191 -12.17 15.12 -18.51
N TYR A 192 -13.18 14.79 -17.70
CA TYR A 192 -14.27 13.94 -18.19
C TYR A 192 -15.59 14.31 -17.53
N HIS A 193 -16.56 14.67 -18.37
CA HIS A 193 -17.93 14.96 -17.99
C HIS A 193 -18.64 13.65 -17.57
N ALA A 194 -18.85 13.46 -16.28
CA ALA A 194 -19.74 12.43 -15.75
C ALA A 194 -20.49 12.94 -14.51
N ALA A 195 -21.67 12.37 -14.24
CA ALA A 195 -22.56 12.70 -13.13
C ALA A 195 -22.02 12.29 -11.74
N GLU A 196 -20.74 11.94 -11.65
CA GLU A 196 -20.01 11.63 -10.41
C GLU A 196 -19.01 12.76 -10.13
N ALA A 197 -18.66 12.95 -8.84
CA ALA A 197 -17.83 14.03 -8.28
C ALA A 197 -17.12 14.93 -9.32
N THR A 198 -17.47 16.22 -9.34
CA THR A 198 -16.86 17.18 -10.29
C THR A 198 -15.35 17.21 -10.12
N HIS A 199 -14.61 17.67 -11.15
CA HIS A 199 -13.15 17.78 -11.06
C HIS A 199 -12.68 18.48 -9.77
N ASP A 200 -13.40 19.54 -9.37
CA ASP A 200 -13.14 20.35 -8.17
C ASP A 200 -13.30 19.57 -6.85
N GLN A 201 -13.88 18.36 -6.89
CA GLN A 201 -14.12 17.47 -5.76
C GLN A 201 -13.17 16.27 -5.71
N ILE A 202 -12.16 16.21 -6.59
CA ILE A 202 -11.10 15.18 -6.57
C ILE A 202 -9.77 15.82 -6.18
N ALA A 203 -9.27 15.45 -4.99
CA ALA A 203 -7.94 15.81 -4.53
C ALA A 203 -7.09 14.55 -4.27
N SER A 204 -5.77 14.70 -4.29
CA SER A 204 -4.88 13.60 -3.89
C SER A 204 -5.03 13.27 -2.41
N ALA A 205 -4.85 12.00 -2.04
CA ALA A 205 -4.83 11.57 -0.64
C ALA A 205 -3.88 12.43 0.23
N THR A 206 -2.70 12.79 -0.29
CA THR A 206 -1.75 13.66 0.43
C THR A 206 -2.31 15.05 0.71
N ALA A 207 -3.01 15.68 -0.24
CA ALA A 207 -3.63 16.98 -0.03
C ALA A 207 -4.75 16.91 1.02
N ILE A 208 -5.57 15.87 0.96
CA ILE A 208 -6.64 15.61 1.93
C ILE A 208 -6.07 15.40 3.33
N ARG A 209 -5.01 14.57 3.47
CA ARG A 209 -4.33 14.36 4.76
C ARG A 209 -3.80 15.66 5.36
N LYS A 210 -3.21 16.53 4.54
CA LYS A 210 -2.73 17.85 5.00
C LYS A 210 -3.86 18.72 5.58
N LEU A 211 -5.03 18.72 4.94
CA LEU A 211 -6.19 19.46 5.47
C LEU A 211 -6.67 18.87 6.79
N ILE A 212 -6.84 17.54 6.85
CA ILE A 212 -7.29 16.83 8.06
C ILE A 212 -6.33 17.08 9.23
N LEU A 213 -5.02 16.90 9.02
CA LEU A 213 -4.00 17.12 10.05
C LEU A 213 -3.88 18.59 10.49
N ALA A 214 -4.29 19.53 9.65
CA ALA A 214 -4.36 20.95 9.99
C ALA A 214 -5.67 21.35 10.71
N GLY A 215 -6.52 20.38 11.08
CA GLY A 215 -7.81 20.64 11.72
C GLY A 215 -8.89 21.19 10.77
N LYS A 216 -8.65 21.16 9.45
CA LYS A 216 -9.54 21.69 8.41
C LYS A 216 -10.46 20.60 7.85
N SER A 217 -11.08 19.81 8.73
CA SER A 217 -11.90 18.65 8.34
C SER A 217 -13.11 19.02 7.47
N GLU A 218 -13.68 20.23 7.65
CA GLU A 218 -14.77 20.74 6.82
C GLU A 218 -14.32 21.08 5.39
N GLU A 219 -13.09 21.59 5.21
CA GLU A 219 -12.53 21.76 3.87
C GLU A 219 -12.24 20.40 3.22
N ALA A 220 -11.71 19.45 4.01
CA ALA A 220 -11.40 18.10 3.55
C ALA A 220 -12.66 17.33 3.09
N SER A 221 -13.82 17.55 3.72
CA SER A 221 -15.05 16.81 3.43
C SER A 221 -15.54 16.99 2.00
N ARG A 222 -15.16 18.07 1.31
CA ARG A 222 -15.46 18.29 -0.13
C ARG A 222 -14.88 17.20 -1.04
N TYR A 223 -13.82 16.54 -0.58
CA TYR A 223 -13.09 15.52 -1.34
C TYR A 223 -13.40 14.09 -0.88
N LEU A 224 -14.31 13.93 0.09
CA LEU A 224 -14.67 12.65 0.68
C LEU A 224 -16.10 12.27 0.28
N PRO A 225 -16.38 10.97 0.05
CA PRO A 225 -17.76 10.53 -0.12
C PRO A 225 -18.50 10.61 1.22
N VAL A 226 -19.82 10.72 1.15
CA VAL A 226 -20.71 10.77 2.33
C VAL A 226 -20.41 9.63 3.31
N SER A 227 -20.21 8.41 2.81
CA SER A 227 -19.86 7.24 3.62
C SER A 227 -18.57 7.42 4.42
N SER A 228 -17.53 8.04 3.85
CA SER A 228 -16.30 8.35 4.57
C SER A 228 -16.50 9.44 5.61
N ILE A 229 -17.32 10.46 5.30
CA ILE A 229 -17.65 11.54 6.24
C ILE A 229 -18.38 10.98 7.46
N GLU A 230 -19.32 10.05 7.27
CA GLU A 230 -20.05 9.41 8.38
C GLU A 230 -19.13 8.61 9.30
N VAL A 231 -18.18 7.85 8.73
CA VAL A 231 -17.16 7.16 9.53
C VAL A 231 -16.31 8.16 10.31
N LEU A 232 -15.89 9.26 9.68
CA LEU A 232 -15.11 10.31 10.34
C LEU A 232 -15.86 11.01 11.48
N LYS A 233 -17.17 11.25 11.33
CA LYS A 233 -18.00 11.86 12.39
C LYS A 233 -18.08 10.99 13.64
N ASN A 234 -18.05 9.68 13.47
CA ASN A 234 -18.12 8.71 14.56
C ASN A 234 -16.73 8.34 15.11
N TYR A 235 -15.66 8.79 14.45
CA TYR A 235 -14.29 8.51 14.86
C TYR A 235 -13.83 9.49 15.94
N THR A 236 -13.44 8.97 17.09
CA THR A 236 -13.02 9.78 18.26
C THR A 236 -11.51 9.78 18.50
N GLY A 237 -10.74 9.06 17.69
CA GLY A 237 -9.28 8.99 17.81
C GLY A 237 -8.56 10.13 17.07
N PRO A 238 -7.22 10.20 17.17
CA PRO A 238 -6.42 11.19 16.47
C PRO A 238 -6.25 10.88 14.98
N PHE A 239 -5.97 11.91 14.19
CA PHE A 239 -5.44 11.69 12.84
C PHE A 239 -3.91 11.58 12.91
N LEU A 240 -3.37 10.51 12.35
CA LEU A 240 -1.98 10.15 12.56
C LEU A 240 -1.05 10.61 11.43
N SER A 241 0.17 10.89 11.83
CA SER A 241 1.29 11.27 11.00
C SER A 241 2.58 10.67 11.57
N TRP A 242 3.69 10.84 10.85
CA TRP A 242 5.00 10.45 11.37
C TRP A 242 5.43 11.22 12.63
N GLU A 243 4.88 12.41 12.87
CA GLU A 243 5.24 13.19 14.06
C GLU A 243 4.79 12.50 15.35
N ASP A 244 3.70 11.75 15.30
CA ASP A 244 3.17 10.98 16.44
C ASP A 244 4.08 9.80 16.84
N TYR A 245 4.86 9.27 15.88
CA TYR A 245 5.79 8.15 16.10
C TYR A 245 7.25 8.60 16.19
N TRP A 246 7.52 9.88 15.98
CA TRP A 246 8.88 10.43 16.03
C TRP A 246 9.58 10.16 17.38
N PRO A 247 8.93 10.34 18.55
CA PRO A 247 9.58 10.04 19.83
C PRO A 247 10.04 8.59 19.95
N LEU A 248 9.23 7.64 19.47
CA LEU A 248 9.53 6.20 19.52
C LEU A 248 10.69 5.84 18.59
N LEU A 249 10.66 6.36 17.35
CA LEU A 249 11.74 6.16 16.39
C LEU A 249 13.05 6.79 16.88
N LYS A 250 12.98 8.02 17.40
CA LYS A 250 14.15 8.75 17.93
C LYS A 250 14.77 8.01 19.10
N TYR A 251 13.95 7.49 20.02
CA TYR A 251 14.41 6.62 21.10
C TYR A 251 15.16 5.41 20.54
N ARG A 252 14.56 4.67 19.60
CA ARG A 252 15.20 3.47 19.03
C ARG A 252 16.51 3.80 18.33
N LEU A 253 16.58 4.88 17.56
CA LEU A 253 17.81 5.30 16.86
C LEU A 253 18.93 5.69 17.83
N ILE A 254 18.61 6.32 18.97
CA ILE A 254 19.60 6.74 19.97
C ILE A 254 20.07 5.56 20.82
N GLN A 255 19.15 4.68 21.20
CA GLN A 255 19.44 3.57 22.12
C GLN A 255 20.17 2.40 21.44
N ALA A 256 19.81 2.09 20.19
CA ALA A 256 20.36 0.94 19.46
C ALA A 256 21.85 1.11 19.14
N SER A 257 22.60 -0.01 19.14
CA SER A 257 23.93 -0.01 18.52
C SER A 257 23.82 0.05 16.99
N SER A 258 24.88 0.50 16.31
CA SER A 258 24.88 0.51 14.83
C SER A 258 24.75 -0.91 14.27
N GLU A 259 25.39 -1.89 14.90
CA GLU A 259 25.35 -3.30 14.52
C GLU A 259 23.94 -3.88 14.66
N GLU A 260 23.22 -3.51 15.72
CA GLU A 260 21.81 -3.91 15.88
C GLU A 260 20.93 -3.37 14.77
N LEU A 261 21.13 -2.10 14.38
CA LEU A 261 20.35 -1.45 13.33
C LEU A 261 20.71 -1.99 11.95
N GLU A 262 21.97 -2.36 11.71
CA GLU A 262 22.41 -2.95 10.45
C GLU A 262 21.69 -4.26 10.14
N GLY A 263 21.32 -5.04 11.17
CA GLY A 263 20.53 -6.27 11.03
C GLY A 263 19.05 -6.06 10.71
N ILE A 264 18.57 -4.82 10.56
CA ILE A 264 17.16 -4.52 10.28
C ILE A 264 16.90 -4.52 8.77
N ARG A 265 15.79 -5.12 8.35
CA ARG A 265 15.35 -5.19 6.95
C ARG A 265 15.35 -3.80 6.30
N GLY A 266 15.95 -3.69 5.12
CA GLY A 266 16.02 -2.43 4.37
C GLY A 266 17.01 -1.40 4.92
N VAL A 267 17.76 -1.71 5.97
CA VAL A 267 18.98 -1.01 6.35
C VAL A 267 20.12 -1.57 5.52
N SER A 268 20.85 -0.70 4.85
CA SER A 268 22.00 -1.09 4.04
C SER A 268 22.96 0.07 3.89
N GLU A 269 24.20 -0.23 3.48
CA GLU A 269 25.15 0.77 3.02
C GLU A 269 25.48 1.84 4.07
N GLY A 270 25.45 1.47 5.36
CA GLY A 270 25.75 2.35 6.49
C GLY A 270 24.70 3.45 6.73
N ILE A 271 23.49 3.36 6.15
CA ILE A 271 22.44 4.37 6.31
C ILE A 271 22.04 4.60 7.77
N GLN A 272 22.12 3.55 8.61
CA GLN A 272 21.84 3.61 10.03
C GLN A 272 22.73 4.63 10.75
N ASN A 273 24.02 4.71 10.43
CA ASN A 273 24.94 5.67 11.03
C ASN A 273 24.49 7.12 10.77
N ARG A 274 24.04 7.38 9.55
CA ARG A 274 23.51 8.70 9.17
C ARG A 274 22.19 9.00 9.90
N MET A 275 21.31 8.02 10.01
CA MET A 275 20.05 8.13 10.75
C MET A 275 20.31 8.42 12.24
N GLN A 276 21.20 7.70 12.89
CA GLN A 276 21.57 7.95 14.29
C GLN A 276 22.13 9.36 14.47
N HIS A 277 23.07 9.78 13.61
CA HIS A 277 23.60 11.14 13.67
C HIS A 277 22.50 12.20 13.49
N ALA A 278 21.60 12.01 12.51
CA ALA A 278 20.49 12.93 12.28
C ALA A 278 19.52 12.99 13.47
N ALA A 279 19.24 11.84 14.11
CA ALA A 279 18.32 11.73 15.25
C ALA A 279 18.77 12.55 16.47
N THR A 280 20.08 12.66 16.72
CA THR A 280 20.61 13.49 17.81
C THR A 280 20.32 14.99 17.65
N LYS A 281 20.13 15.46 16.41
CA LYS A 281 19.93 16.89 16.08
C LYS A 281 18.51 17.23 15.69
N ALA A 282 17.73 16.25 15.24
CA ALA A 282 16.39 16.47 14.73
C ALA A 282 15.36 16.69 15.86
N GLN A 283 14.50 17.69 15.67
CA GLN A 283 13.42 18.03 16.60
C GLN A 283 12.07 17.45 16.19
N SER A 284 11.89 17.13 14.91
CA SER A 284 10.68 16.53 14.32
C SER A 284 11.07 15.48 13.30
N PHE A 285 10.13 14.62 12.91
CA PHE A 285 10.36 13.65 11.84
C PHE A 285 10.63 14.37 10.50
N SER A 286 9.89 15.45 10.24
CA SER A 286 10.11 16.27 9.06
C SER A 286 11.54 16.81 9.01
N ASN A 287 12.07 17.34 10.13
CA ASN A 287 13.46 17.80 10.20
C ASN A 287 14.47 16.65 10.07
N PHE A 288 14.15 15.47 10.60
CA PHE A 288 14.96 14.27 10.47
C PHE A 288 15.11 13.86 9.00
N ILE A 289 14.02 13.76 8.24
CA ILE A 289 14.05 13.42 6.81
C ILE A 289 14.84 14.44 6.00
N GLU A 290 14.66 15.75 6.22
CA GLU A 290 15.42 16.78 5.51
C GLU A 290 16.94 16.61 5.70
N ARG A 291 17.40 16.26 6.91
CA ARG A 291 18.83 16.01 7.19
C ARG A 291 19.37 14.76 6.48
N LEU A 292 18.49 13.80 6.17
CA LEU A 292 18.86 12.55 5.52
C LEU A 292 18.87 12.61 3.99
N LYS A 293 18.24 13.63 3.39
CA LYS A 293 18.13 13.74 1.94
C LYS A 293 19.51 13.69 1.26
N THR A 294 19.58 12.84 0.25
CA THR A 294 20.72 12.72 -0.67
C THR A 294 20.19 12.43 -2.07
N LYS A 295 21.03 12.54 -3.10
CA LYS A 295 20.66 12.11 -4.46
C LYS A 295 20.44 10.59 -4.58
N ARG A 296 20.98 9.80 -3.64
CA ARG A 296 20.96 8.33 -3.67
C ARG A 296 19.67 7.72 -3.11
N TYR A 297 19.13 8.30 -2.05
CA TYR A 297 17.95 7.77 -1.36
C TYR A 297 16.73 8.67 -1.59
N SER A 298 15.67 8.08 -2.15
CA SER A 298 14.38 8.75 -2.24
C SER A 298 13.75 8.89 -0.86
N ASN A 299 12.88 9.90 -0.68
CA ASN A 299 12.15 10.10 0.57
C ASN A 299 11.38 8.83 0.98
N ALA A 300 10.75 8.12 0.03
CA ALA A 300 10.04 6.88 0.31
C ALA A 300 10.95 5.76 0.82
N ARG A 301 12.19 5.64 0.30
CA ARG A 301 13.18 4.69 0.85
C ARG A 301 13.56 5.07 2.28
N LEU A 302 13.82 6.36 2.54
CA LEU A 302 14.18 6.84 3.88
C LEU A 302 13.07 6.55 4.90
N GLN A 303 11.82 6.85 4.54
CA GLN A 303 10.67 6.60 5.41
C GLN A 303 10.43 5.10 5.63
N ARG A 304 10.53 4.26 4.58
CA ARG A 304 10.45 2.80 4.75
C ARG A 304 11.53 2.28 5.68
N THR A 305 12.79 2.67 5.50
CA THR A 305 13.89 2.26 6.39
C THR A 305 13.64 2.73 7.83
N ALA A 306 13.17 3.97 8.03
CA ALA A 306 12.78 4.46 9.35
C ALA A 306 11.67 3.61 9.98
N LEU A 307 10.68 3.20 9.19
CA LEU A 307 9.60 2.32 9.64
C LEU A 307 10.11 0.92 10.00
N GLN A 308 10.98 0.31 9.20
CA GLN A 308 11.55 -1.01 9.54
C GLN A 308 12.35 -0.95 10.84
N ILE A 309 13.04 0.17 11.11
CA ILE A 309 13.73 0.41 12.39
C ILE A 309 12.73 0.53 13.54
N LEU A 310 11.66 1.31 13.37
CA LEU A 310 10.60 1.47 14.36
C LEU A 310 9.96 0.11 14.72
N LEU A 311 9.67 -0.71 13.71
CA LEU A 311 9.06 -2.04 13.88
C LEU A 311 10.06 -3.13 14.31
N ASN A 312 11.36 -2.82 14.30
CA ASN A 312 12.45 -3.73 14.60
C ASN A 312 12.36 -5.06 13.83
N VAL A 313 12.15 -4.97 12.51
CA VAL A 313 12.00 -6.16 11.66
C VAL A 313 13.34 -6.64 11.14
N LYS A 314 13.76 -7.84 11.54
CA LYS A 314 15.05 -8.44 11.16
C LYS A 314 14.92 -9.52 10.08
N GLU A 315 13.77 -10.18 10.02
CA GLU A 315 13.60 -11.39 9.22
C GLU A 315 13.01 -11.10 7.84
N GLN A 316 13.16 -12.08 6.95
CA GLN A 316 12.44 -12.10 5.70
C GLN A 316 10.94 -12.27 5.97
N PRO A 317 10.07 -11.71 5.12
CA PRO A 317 8.62 -11.83 5.29
C PRO A 317 8.16 -13.28 5.50
N THR A 318 7.21 -13.47 6.40
CA THR A 318 6.53 -14.76 6.60
C THR A 318 5.75 -15.18 5.35
N SER A 319 5.42 -16.48 5.27
CA SER A 319 4.56 -17.00 4.21
C SER A 319 3.24 -16.21 4.12
N PRO A 320 2.74 -15.92 2.92
CA PRO A 320 1.54 -15.11 2.72
C PRO A 320 0.30 -15.81 3.27
N TYR A 321 -0.65 -15.00 3.73
CA TYR A 321 -1.94 -15.42 4.26
C TYR A 321 -3.00 -14.38 3.90
N ILE A 322 -4.27 -14.79 3.99
CA ILE A 322 -5.41 -13.91 3.71
C ILE A 322 -6.01 -13.50 5.05
N ARG A 323 -5.72 -12.28 5.51
CA ARG A 323 -6.35 -11.72 6.71
C ARG A 323 -7.57 -10.89 6.32
N ILE A 324 -8.76 -11.37 6.68
CA ILE A 324 -10.02 -10.66 6.38
C ILE A 324 -10.23 -9.53 7.40
N LEU A 325 -10.40 -8.31 6.91
CA LEU A 325 -10.72 -7.12 7.72
C LEU A 325 -12.22 -6.83 7.75
N GLY A 326 -12.92 -7.12 6.67
CA GLY A 326 -14.35 -6.96 6.60
C GLY A 326 -14.94 -7.34 5.25
N MET A 327 -16.25 -7.52 5.21
CA MET A 327 -16.99 -7.94 4.03
C MET A 327 -18.48 -7.62 4.17
N ASN A 328 -19.15 -7.33 3.06
CA ASN A 328 -20.61 -7.27 2.98
C ASN A 328 -21.20 -8.66 2.67
N LYS A 329 -22.51 -8.78 2.46
CA LYS A 329 -23.15 -10.06 2.09
C LYS A 329 -22.63 -10.65 0.79
N THR A 330 -22.32 -9.82 -0.20
CA THR A 330 -21.77 -10.25 -1.50
C THR A 330 -20.38 -10.88 -1.31
N GLY A 331 -19.50 -10.21 -0.57
CA GLY A 331 -18.17 -10.73 -0.24
C GLY A 331 -18.23 -12.01 0.60
N GLN A 332 -19.15 -12.09 1.58
CA GLN A 332 -19.38 -13.31 2.37
C GLN A 332 -19.81 -14.49 1.50
N LYS A 333 -20.76 -14.27 0.57
CA LYS A 333 -21.22 -15.30 -0.36
C LYS A 333 -20.09 -15.77 -1.27
N TYR A 334 -19.31 -14.83 -1.80
CA TYR A 334 -18.15 -15.13 -2.64
C TYR A 334 -17.09 -15.95 -1.88
N LEU A 335 -16.67 -15.48 -0.70
CA LEU A 335 -15.69 -16.19 0.12
C LEU A 335 -16.19 -17.60 0.47
N SER A 336 -17.47 -17.76 0.84
CA SER A 336 -18.05 -19.06 1.16
C SER A 336 -18.01 -20.04 -0.03
N PHE A 337 -18.19 -19.52 -1.25
CA PHE A 337 -18.14 -20.32 -2.47
C PHE A 337 -16.71 -20.77 -2.82
N HIS A 338 -15.71 -19.89 -2.67
CA HIS A 338 -14.33 -20.17 -3.07
C HIS A 338 -13.46 -20.78 -1.96
N LYS A 339 -13.83 -20.62 -0.68
CA LYS A 339 -12.97 -20.93 0.50
C LYS A 339 -12.32 -22.31 0.49
N LYS A 340 -12.98 -23.34 -0.04
CA LYS A 340 -12.43 -24.71 -0.08
C LYS A 340 -11.26 -24.87 -1.06
N ASN A 341 -11.14 -23.98 -2.04
CA ASN A 341 -10.13 -24.01 -3.09
C ASN A 341 -9.07 -22.92 -2.92
N ILE A 342 -9.06 -22.23 -1.78
CA ILE A 342 -8.05 -21.22 -1.46
C ILE A 342 -6.83 -21.92 -0.88
N SER A 343 -5.67 -21.70 -1.50
CA SER A 343 -4.39 -22.33 -1.12
C SER A 343 -3.72 -21.69 0.10
N LEU A 344 -4.02 -20.41 0.36
CA LEU A 344 -3.44 -19.66 1.47
C LEU A 344 -4.27 -19.80 2.77
N PRO A 345 -3.65 -19.77 3.96
CA PRO A 345 -4.37 -19.72 5.22
C PRO A 345 -5.28 -18.49 5.28
N ILE A 346 -6.56 -18.71 5.58
CA ILE A 346 -7.54 -17.61 5.77
C ILE A 346 -7.69 -17.34 7.25
N VAL A 347 -7.35 -16.12 7.65
CA VAL A 347 -7.45 -15.66 9.03
C VAL A 347 -8.60 -14.69 9.16
N THR A 348 -9.57 -15.06 9.99
CA THR A 348 -10.70 -14.19 10.40
C THR A 348 -10.64 -13.86 11.88
N THR A 349 -10.23 -14.83 12.70
CA THR A 349 -10.01 -14.66 14.14
C THR A 349 -8.54 -14.88 14.45
N VAL A 350 -7.86 -13.86 15.00
CA VAL A 350 -6.41 -13.89 15.29
C VAL A 350 -6.04 -15.03 16.23
N SER A 351 -6.83 -15.29 17.26
CA SER A 351 -6.56 -16.38 18.22
C SER A 351 -6.60 -17.79 17.62
N LYS A 352 -7.11 -17.94 16.38
CA LYS A 352 -7.14 -19.21 15.64
C LYS A 352 -6.03 -19.31 14.59
N ALA A 353 -5.22 -18.28 14.40
CA ALA A 353 -4.12 -18.31 13.45
C ALA A 353 -2.98 -19.21 13.95
N THR A 354 -2.24 -19.80 13.02
CA THR A 354 -1.02 -20.54 13.34
C THR A 354 -0.05 -19.62 14.11
N PRO A 355 0.57 -20.09 15.21
CA PRO A 355 1.55 -19.31 15.94
C PRO A 355 2.65 -18.74 15.03
N GLY A 356 3.02 -17.48 15.24
CA GLY A 356 4.04 -16.77 14.43
C GLY A 356 3.55 -16.21 13.09
N LEU A 357 2.43 -16.69 12.52
CA LEU A 357 1.95 -16.26 11.20
C LEU A 357 1.72 -14.75 11.11
N LEU A 358 1.12 -14.18 12.16
CA LEU A 358 0.71 -12.78 12.24
C LEU A 358 1.69 -11.89 13.02
N GLU A 359 2.88 -12.39 13.40
CA GLU A 359 3.71 -11.71 14.40
C GLU A 359 4.07 -10.27 14.00
N GLU A 360 4.51 -10.07 12.75
CA GLU A 360 4.83 -8.72 12.24
C GLU A 360 3.60 -7.80 12.23
N ASP A 361 2.43 -8.29 11.82
CA ASP A 361 1.20 -7.51 11.75
C ASP A 361 0.70 -7.11 13.13
N LEU A 362 0.71 -8.03 14.10
CA LEU A 362 0.32 -7.76 15.48
C LEU A 362 1.27 -6.76 16.13
N ARG A 363 2.58 -6.89 15.89
CA ARG A 363 3.59 -5.93 16.35
C ARG A 363 3.36 -4.55 15.71
N ALA A 364 3.09 -4.50 14.42
CA ALA A 364 2.80 -3.25 13.72
C ALA A 364 1.55 -2.55 14.27
N THR A 365 0.44 -3.28 14.49
CA THR A 365 -0.75 -2.71 15.15
C THR A 365 -0.44 -2.25 16.59
N SER A 366 0.34 -3.02 17.34
CA SER A 366 0.71 -2.67 18.72
C SER A 366 1.50 -1.36 18.77
N ILE A 367 2.52 -1.22 17.91
CA ILE A 367 3.30 0.03 17.80
C ILE A 367 2.44 1.17 17.27
N TYR A 368 1.59 0.93 16.28
CA TYR A 368 0.68 1.92 15.72
C TYR A 368 -0.25 2.51 16.79
N THR A 369 -0.73 1.68 17.72
CA THR A 369 -1.66 2.09 18.78
C THR A 369 -0.98 2.66 20.04
N LEU A 370 0.34 2.84 20.02
CA LEU A 370 1.06 3.63 21.03
C LEU A 370 0.85 5.15 20.86
N ALA A 371 0.32 5.60 19.72
CA ALA A 371 -0.05 6.99 19.56
C ALA A 371 -1.21 7.36 20.52
N ASN A 372 -1.09 8.52 21.17
CA ASN A 372 -2.06 9.00 22.16
C ASN A 372 -3.48 9.09 21.57
N GLY A 373 -4.48 8.55 22.26
CA GLY A 373 -5.87 8.55 21.79
C GLY A 373 -6.28 7.33 20.95
N LEU A 374 -5.42 6.31 20.85
CA LEU A 374 -5.71 5.01 20.23
C LEU A 374 -5.81 3.84 21.22
N GLU A 375 -6.02 4.12 22.51
CA GLU A 375 -6.06 3.10 23.57
C GLU A 375 -7.12 2.02 23.28
N ASN A 376 -8.26 2.42 22.71
CA ASN A 376 -9.36 1.52 22.32
C ASN A 376 -8.97 0.53 21.19
N TYR A 377 -7.88 0.78 20.48
CA TYR A 377 -7.40 -0.08 19.39
C TYR A 377 -6.22 -0.97 19.79
N GLN A 378 -5.65 -0.84 21.00
CA GLN A 378 -4.47 -1.59 21.42
C GLN A 378 -4.66 -3.11 21.36
N ALA A 379 -5.83 -3.57 21.78
CA ALA A 379 -6.21 -4.99 21.69
C ALA A 379 -6.92 -5.32 20.36
N GLY A 380 -6.93 -4.38 19.41
CA GLY A 380 -7.83 -4.33 18.27
C GLY A 380 -7.80 -5.58 17.40
N ASP A 381 -6.62 -6.11 17.08
CA ASP A 381 -6.51 -7.33 16.26
C ASP A 381 -7.17 -8.57 16.91
N PHE A 382 -7.22 -8.64 18.24
CA PHE A 382 -7.85 -9.75 18.97
C PHE A 382 -9.33 -9.50 19.29
N HIS A 383 -9.74 -8.24 19.46
CA HIS A 383 -11.08 -7.88 19.92
C HIS A 383 -12.01 -7.32 18.83
N ILE A 384 -11.47 -6.88 17.70
CA ILE A 384 -12.25 -6.35 16.58
C ILE A 384 -12.39 -7.47 15.55
N PRO A 385 -13.55 -8.14 15.49
CA PRO A 385 -13.81 -9.15 14.46
C PRO A 385 -13.87 -8.48 13.08
N PRO A 386 -13.80 -9.28 11.99
CA PRO A 386 -14.03 -8.75 10.65
C PRO A 386 -15.33 -7.96 10.59
N ILE A 387 -15.28 -6.74 10.05
CA ILE A 387 -16.43 -5.85 9.95
C ILE A 387 -17.42 -6.43 8.94
N LEU A 388 -18.63 -6.75 9.40
CA LEU A 388 -19.70 -7.27 8.55
C LEU A 388 -20.74 -6.19 8.29
N THR A 389 -21.07 -5.97 7.02
CA THR A 389 -22.13 -5.03 6.61
C THR A 389 -23.26 -5.77 5.88
N LEU A 390 -24.47 -5.20 5.95
CA LEU A 390 -25.70 -5.81 5.44
C LEU A 390 -25.80 -5.85 3.92
#